data_AF-A0A9C8P2L0-F1
#
_entry.id   AF-A0A9C8P2L0-F1
#
_cell.length_a   1.000
_cell.length_b   1.000
_cell.length_c   1.000
_cell.angle_alpha   90.00
_cell.angle_beta   90.00
_cell.angle_gamma   90.00
#
_symmetry.space_group_name_H-M   'P 1'
#
loop_
_entity.id
_entity.type
_entity.pdbx_description
1 polymer ?
#
loop_
_entity_poly.entity_id
_entity_poly.type
_entity_poly.pdbx_seq_one_letter_code
_entity_poly.pdbx_strand_id
1 'polypeptide(L)'
;MTSDEHPTPLPVEQLRDGIDALMQTVTSLLDDEASLATLETALHSHDALSDQLAVYTLDSSASDALQRIEHFITLQAGQYFKDYQATLEDQEKNQFISLFARQLLAVEGIGPATARQLFQSGIFTPEALYSLTPQTLEALELPPSTLARLLSLRDQPPS
;
A
#
# COMPACT_ATOMS: atom_id res chain seq x y z
N MET A 1 20.68 30.54 33.19
CA MET A 1 21.28 30.15 31.90
C MET A 1 20.36 29.10 31.32
N THR A 2 19.45 29.52 30.45
CA THR A 2 18.51 28.65 29.74
C THR A 2 19.25 28.12 28.52
N SER A 3 19.53 26.83 28.49
CA SER A 3 20.00 26.16 27.28
C SER A 3 18.78 25.85 26.43
N ASP A 4 18.65 26.55 25.31
CA ASP A 4 17.71 26.23 24.23
C ASP A 4 18.02 24.82 23.69
N GLU A 5 17.10 23.88 23.89
CA GLU A 5 16.99 22.66 23.08
C GLU A 5 16.46 23.07 21.70
N HIS A 6 17.36 23.34 20.76
CA HIS A 6 17.01 23.41 19.35
C HIS A 6 16.84 21.97 18.81
N PRO A 7 15.69 21.61 18.22
CA PRO A 7 15.57 20.35 17.51
C PRO A 7 16.51 20.39 16.30
N THR A 8 17.40 19.40 16.21
CA THR A 8 18.35 19.22 15.11
C THR A 8 17.59 19.17 13.77
N PRO A 9 17.90 20.02 12.79
CA PRO A 9 17.30 19.88 11.46
C PRO A 9 17.78 18.58 10.84
N LEU A 10 16.88 17.72 10.35
CA LEU A 10 17.31 16.65 9.44
C LEU A 10 18.01 17.35 8.26
N PRO A 11 19.26 16.97 7.95
CA PRO A 11 20.01 17.64 6.90
C PRO A 11 19.32 17.33 5.57
N VAL A 12 19.10 18.36 4.76
CA VAL A 12 18.48 18.30 3.42
C VAL A 12 19.05 17.16 2.56
N GLU A 13 20.29 16.76 2.82
CA GLU A 13 20.97 15.60 2.23
C GLU A 13 20.24 14.28 2.48
N GLN A 14 19.79 13.98 3.70
CA GLN A 14 19.06 12.74 3.99
C GLN A 14 17.70 12.67 3.29
N LEU A 15 16.99 13.80 3.22
CA LEU A 15 15.73 13.87 2.49
C LEU A 15 15.94 13.66 0.99
N ARG A 16 17.01 14.25 0.44
CA ARG A 16 17.38 14.06 -0.96
C ARG A 16 17.73 12.61 -1.25
N ASP A 17 18.54 11.98 -0.40
CA ASP A 17 18.91 10.57 -0.54
C ASP A 17 17.66 9.66 -0.49
N GLY A 18 16.69 9.96 0.38
CA GLY A 18 15.42 9.25 0.45
C GLY A 18 14.57 9.39 -0.81
N ILE A 19 14.50 10.60 -1.37
CA ILE A 19 13.81 10.87 -2.65
C ILE A 19 14.50 10.13 -3.80
N ASP A 20 15.84 10.21 -3.89
CA ASP A 20 16.62 9.58 -4.95
C ASP A 20 16.48 8.04 -4.89
N ALA A 21 16.47 7.44 -3.70
CA ALA A 21 16.23 6.01 -3.50
C ALA A 21 14.81 5.59 -3.93
N LEU A 22 13.79 6.34 -3.54
CA LEU A 22 12.40 6.05 -3.95
C LEU A 22 12.24 6.21 -5.47
N MET A 23 12.81 7.25 -6.06
CA MET A 23 12.76 7.48 -7.50
C MET A 23 13.46 6.34 -8.27
N GLN A 24 14.63 5.91 -7.82
CA GLN A 24 15.38 4.82 -8.46
C GLN A 24 14.60 3.49 -8.41
N THR A 25 14.02 3.16 -7.27
CA THR A 25 13.25 1.92 -7.09
C THR A 25 11.95 1.92 -7.89
N VAL A 26 11.21 3.04 -7.90
CA VAL A 26 10.00 3.19 -8.72
C VAL A 26 10.33 3.14 -10.21
N THR A 27 11.45 3.72 -10.64
CA THR A 27 11.91 3.65 -12.04
C THR A 27 12.21 2.20 -12.44
N SER A 28 12.88 1.43 -11.57
CA SER A 28 13.12 0.01 -11.82
C SER A 28 11.82 -0.80 -11.93
N LEU A 29 10.79 -0.47 -11.15
CA LEU A 29 9.46 -1.11 -11.27
C LEU A 29 8.72 -0.75 -12.57
N LEU A 30 9.10 0.34 -13.25
CA LEU A 30 8.52 0.74 -14.55
C LEU A 30 9.23 0.07 -15.73
N ASP A 31 10.55 -0.08 -15.63
CA ASP A 31 11.40 -0.52 -16.73
C ASP A 31 11.60 -2.05 -16.78
N ASP A 32 11.57 -2.71 -15.62
CA ASP A 32 11.84 -4.15 -15.48
C ASP A 32 10.63 -4.95 -14.96
N GLU A 33 10.69 -6.28 -15.08
CA GLU A 33 9.73 -7.16 -14.41
C GLU A 33 9.89 -7.04 -12.89
N ALA A 34 8.80 -6.70 -12.21
CA ALA A 34 8.81 -6.51 -10.76
C ALA A 34 9.27 -7.78 -10.05
N SER A 35 10.26 -7.66 -9.17
CA SER A 35 10.66 -8.73 -8.26
C SER A 35 10.18 -8.44 -6.84
N LEU A 36 10.02 -9.47 -6.01
CA LEU A 36 9.69 -9.29 -4.59
C LEU A 36 10.67 -8.34 -3.89
N ALA A 37 11.97 -8.50 -4.15
CA ALA A 37 13.00 -7.64 -3.54
C ALA A 37 12.86 -6.18 -3.98
N THR A 38 12.55 -5.92 -5.25
CA THR A 38 12.33 -4.56 -5.75
C THR A 38 11.09 -3.94 -5.13
N LEU A 39 10.00 -4.70 -4.99
CA LEU A 39 8.76 -4.25 -4.36
C LEU A 39 8.93 -3.93 -2.88
N GLU A 40 9.60 -4.80 -2.12
CA GLU A 40 9.93 -4.56 -0.71
C GLU A 40 10.83 -3.34 -0.56
N THR A 41 11.83 -3.17 -1.43
CA THR A 41 12.73 -2.00 -1.40
C THR A 41 11.97 -0.71 -1.70
N ALA A 42 11.06 -0.72 -2.67
CA ALA A 42 10.22 0.43 -2.98
C ALA A 42 9.31 0.80 -1.80
N LEU A 43 8.68 -0.20 -1.17
CA LEU A 43 7.83 0.00 0.00
C LEU A 43 8.61 0.55 1.20
N HIS A 44 9.79 -0.01 1.51
CA HIS A 44 10.64 0.49 2.59
C HIS A 44 11.18 1.89 2.31
N SER A 45 11.50 2.21 1.05
CA SER A 45 11.96 3.55 0.66
C SER A 45 10.83 4.57 0.78
N HIS A 46 9.60 4.17 0.43
CA HIS A 46 8.39 4.97 0.64
C HIS A 46 8.13 5.22 2.12
N ASP A 47 8.17 4.17 2.96
CA ASP A 47 7.98 4.28 4.41
C ASP A 47 9.01 5.20 5.05
N ALA A 48 10.30 5.01 4.71
CA ALA A 48 11.37 5.83 5.23
C ALA A 48 11.21 7.31 4.85
N LEU A 49 10.81 7.60 3.61
CA LEU A 49 10.57 8.98 3.17
C LEU A 49 9.32 9.58 3.84
N SER A 50 8.26 8.79 3.99
CA SER A 50 7.04 9.20 4.69
C SER A 50 7.32 9.53 6.17
N ASP A 51 8.08 8.68 6.87
CA ASP A 51 8.46 8.89 8.27
C ASP A 51 9.35 10.14 8.43
N GLN A 52 10.30 10.36 7.53
CA GLN A 52 11.13 11.57 7.53
C GLN A 52 10.29 12.83 7.30
N LEU A 53 9.32 12.75 6.39
CA LEU A 53 8.46 13.87 6.05
C LEU A 53 7.38 14.12 7.11
N ALA A 54 6.98 13.12 7.90
CA ALA A 54 6.03 13.28 9.01
C ALA A 54 6.53 14.23 10.12
N VAL A 55 7.85 14.43 10.23
CA VAL A 55 8.46 15.43 11.13
C VAL A 55 8.18 16.86 10.66
N TYR A 56 7.84 17.03 9.39
CA TYR A 56 7.54 18.30 8.76
C TYR A 56 6.05 18.44 8.48
N THR A 57 5.54 19.67 8.45
CA THR A 57 4.21 19.91 7.86
C THR A 57 4.33 19.73 6.36
N LEU A 58 4.03 18.52 5.89
CA LEU A 58 3.88 18.21 4.47
C LEU A 58 2.85 19.16 3.86
N ASP A 59 3.20 19.76 2.72
CA ASP A 59 2.18 20.37 1.87
C ASP A 59 1.31 19.27 1.23
N SER A 60 0.11 19.66 0.78
CA SER A 60 -0.83 18.72 0.17
C SER A 60 -0.25 18.04 -1.08
N SER A 61 0.63 18.72 -1.81
CA SER A 61 1.21 18.17 -3.05
C SER A 61 2.19 17.03 -2.77
N ALA A 62 3.01 17.14 -1.73
CA ALA A 62 3.95 16.10 -1.33
C ALA A 62 3.22 14.89 -0.75
N SER A 63 2.16 15.12 0.04
CA SER A 63 1.31 14.05 0.55
C SER A 63 0.59 13.30 -0.59
N ASP A 64 0.00 14.03 -1.55
CA ASP A 64 -0.64 13.43 -2.73
C ASP A 64 0.34 12.61 -3.58
N ALA A 65 1.59 13.10 -3.73
CA ALA A 65 2.62 12.39 -4.46
C ALA A 65 3.00 11.06 -3.78
N LEU A 66 3.20 11.07 -2.46
CA LEU A 66 3.48 9.84 -1.69
C LEU A 66 2.33 8.84 -1.78
N GLN A 67 1.08 9.29 -1.70
CA GLN A 67 -0.08 8.41 -1.86
C GLN A 67 -0.14 7.77 -3.25
N ARG A 68 0.15 8.54 -4.31
CA ARG A 68 0.21 8.00 -5.69
C ARG A 68 1.33 6.97 -5.86
N ILE A 69 2.47 7.19 -5.21
CA ILE A 69 3.59 6.24 -5.25
C ILE A 69 3.23 4.96 -4.49
N GLU A 70 2.65 5.06 -3.29
CA GLU A 70 2.16 3.89 -2.56
C GLU A 70 1.16 3.09 -3.40
N HIS A 71 0.19 3.78 -4.02
CA HIS A 71 -0.80 3.18 -4.89
C HIS A 71 -0.17 2.46 -6.08
N PHE A 72 0.83 3.07 -6.72
CA PHE A 72 1.59 2.42 -7.77
C PHE A 72 2.31 1.15 -7.28
N ILE A 73 2.98 1.21 -6.12
CA ILE A 73 3.65 0.05 -5.51
C ILE A 73 2.64 -1.08 -5.22
N THR A 74 1.48 -0.75 -4.66
CA THR A 74 0.41 -1.74 -4.38
C THR A 74 -0.10 -2.40 -5.66
N LEU A 75 -0.26 -1.64 -6.75
CA LEU A 75 -0.67 -2.21 -8.05
C LEU A 75 0.39 -3.17 -8.62
N GLN A 76 1.67 -2.79 -8.57
CA GLN A 76 2.77 -3.66 -9.02
C GLN A 76 2.87 -4.92 -8.15
N ALA A 77 2.72 -4.78 -6.83
CA ALA A 77 2.69 -5.92 -5.91
C ALA A 77 1.50 -6.85 -6.18
N GLY A 78 0.33 -6.28 -6.49
CA GLY A 78 -0.85 -7.05 -6.87
C GLY A 78 -0.64 -7.83 -8.17
N GLN A 79 0.01 -7.23 -9.16
CA GLN A 79 0.36 -7.91 -10.42
C GLN A 79 1.35 -9.05 -10.17
N TYR A 80 2.44 -8.78 -9.45
CA TYR A 80 3.40 -9.81 -9.03
C TYR A 80 2.70 -10.97 -8.31
N PHE A 81 1.80 -10.66 -7.36
CA PHE A 81 1.07 -11.69 -6.64
C PHE A 81 0.21 -12.54 -7.57
N LYS A 82 -0.47 -11.95 -8.57
CA LYS A 82 -1.26 -12.72 -9.55
C LYS A 82 -0.41 -13.70 -10.34
N ASP A 83 0.78 -13.26 -10.76
CA ASP A 83 1.66 -14.03 -11.63
C ASP A 83 2.36 -15.17 -10.87
N TYR A 84 2.69 -14.96 -9.59
CA TYR A 84 3.49 -15.90 -8.79
C TYR A 84 2.72 -16.58 -7.63
N GLN A 85 1.46 -16.24 -7.35
CA GLN A 85 0.71 -16.87 -6.23
C GLN A 85 0.64 -18.40 -6.31
N ALA A 86 0.70 -18.99 -7.51
CA ALA A 86 0.68 -20.44 -7.66
C ALA A 86 1.98 -21.10 -7.17
N THR A 87 3.09 -20.36 -7.14
CA THR A 87 4.41 -20.85 -6.73
C THR A 87 4.76 -20.50 -5.28
N LEU A 88 4.04 -19.57 -4.67
CA LEU A 88 4.25 -19.16 -3.27
C LEU A 88 3.60 -20.13 -2.29
N GLU A 89 4.29 -20.42 -1.19
CA GLU A 89 3.72 -21.12 -0.05
C GLU A 89 2.73 -20.23 0.72
N ASP A 90 1.84 -20.83 1.51
CA ASP A 90 0.82 -20.09 2.27
C ASP A 90 1.44 -19.09 3.27
N GLN A 91 2.60 -19.44 3.85
CA GLN A 91 3.31 -18.52 4.74
C GLN A 91 3.84 -17.30 3.97
N GLU A 92 4.44 -17.50 2.80
CA GLU A 92 4.96 -16.43 1.95
C GLU A 92 3.83 -15.53 1.44
N LYS A 93 2.71 -16.11 1.01
CA LYS A 93 1.50 -15.35 0.64
C LYS A 93 1.02 -14.48 1.79
N ASN A 94 0.95 -15.04 2.99
CA ASN A 94 0.47 -14.30 4.16
C ASN A 94 1.41 -13.15 4.52
N GLN A 95 2.73 -13.35 4.45
CA GLN A 95 3.71 -12.29 4.66
C GLN A 95 3.59 -11.20 3.59
N PHE A 96 3.54 -11.60 2.32
CA PHE A 96 3.38 -10.68 1.18
C PHE A 96 2.14 -9.80 1.34
N ILE A 97 0.98 -10.42 1.57
CA ILE A 97 -0.28 -9.71 1.75
C ILE A 97 -0.22 -8.76 2.95
N SER A 98 0.43 -9.16 4.04
CA SER A 98 0.55 -8.30 5.23
C SER A 98 1.38 -7.05 4.95
N LEU A 99 2.33 -7.11 4.01
CA LEU A 99 3.13 -5.98 3.57
C LEU A 99 2.36 -5.06 2.62
N PHE A 100 1.64 -5.61 1.64
CA PHE A 100 1.10 -4.82 0.52
C PHE A 100 -0.41 -4.52 0.61
N ALA A 101 -1.16 -5.13 1.54
CA ALA A 101 -2.60 -4.86 1.73
C ALA A 101 -2.90 -3.62 2.60
N ARG A 102 -1.93 -2.72 2.80
CA ARG A 102 -2.02 -1.56 3.70
C ARG A 102 -3.17 -0.63 3.34
N GLN A 103 -3.35 -0.34 2.04
CA GLN A 103 -4.45 0.51 1.58
C GLN A 103 -5.83 -0.10 1.86
N LEU A 104 -5.97 -1.42 1.75
CA LEU A 104 -7.21 -2.09 2.13
C LEU A 104 -7.43 -2.04 3.65
N LEU A 105 -6.37 -2.24 4.43
CA LEU A 105 -6.43 -2.15 5.90
C LEU A 105 -6.74 -0.75 6.42
N ALA A 106 -6.45 0.29 5.64
CA ALA A 106 -6.78 1.66 5.97
C ALA A 106 -8.29 1.97 5.84
N VAL A 107 -9.05 1.13 5.12
CA VAL A 107 -10.50 1.29 4.98
C VAL A 107 -11.18 0.85 6.28
N GLU A 108 -11.99 1.75 6.86
CA GLU A 108 -12.76 1.43 8.06
C GLU A 108 -13.63 0.18 7.84
N GLY A 109 -13.59 -0.75 8.79
CA GLY A 109 -14.32 -2.02 8.70
C GLY A 109 -13.59 -3.13 7.93
N ILE A 110 -12.46 -2.87 7.29
CA ILE A 110 -11.61 -3.91 6.70
C ILE A 110 -10.52 -4.33 7.69
N GLY A 111 -10.70 -5.52 8.28
CA GLY A 111 -9.67 -6.14 9.11
C GLY A 111 -8.69 -7.02 8.31
N PRO A 112 -7.62 -7.54 8.94
CA PRO A 112 -6.61 -8.36 8.28
C PRO A 112 -7.14 -9.59 7.53
N ALA A 113 -8.17 -10.26 8.09
CA ALA A 113 -8.79 -11.40 7.42
C ALA A 113 -9.50 -10.98 6.11
N THR A 114 -10.24 -9.88 6.13
CA THR A 114 -10.93 -9.34 4.95
C THR A 114 -9.94 -8.83 3.91
N ALA A 115 -8.93 -8.06 4.33
CA ALA A 115 -7.89 -7.54 3.44
C ALA A 115 -7.18 -8.69 2.71
N ARG A 116 -6.87 -9.78 3.42
CA ARG A 116 -6.28 -10.98 2.83
C ARG A 116 -7.17 -11.63 1.78
N GLN A 117 -8.44 -11.80 2.09
CA GLN A 117 -9.40 -12.40 1.16
C GLN A 117 -9.57 -11.57 -0.11
N LEU A 118 -9.65 -10.24 0.03
CA LEU A 118 -9.68 -9.32 -1.11
C LEU A 118 -8.42 -9.42 -1.96
N PHE A 119 -7.25 -9.40 -1.32
CA PHE A 119 -5.96 -9.48 -2.02
C PHE A 119 -5.83 -10.80 -2.80
N GLN A 120 -6.19 -11.93 -2.18
CA GLN A 120 -6.22 -13.24 -2.84
C GLN A 120 -7.23 -13.30 -3.99
N SER A 121 -8.31 -12.52 -3.91
CA SER A 121 -9.32 -12.40 -4.96
C SER A 121 -8.91 -11.42 -6.07
N GLY A 122 -7.68 -10.88 -6.02
CA GLY A 122 -7.16 -9.95 -7.03
C GLY A 122 -7.61 -8.51 -6.87
N ILE A 123 -8.14 -8.14 -5.69
CA ILE A 123 -8.56 -6.78 -5.32
C ILE A 123 -7.51 -6.23 -4.37
N PHE A 124 -6.72 -5.27 -4.85
CA PHE A 124 -5.53 -4.80 -4.15
C PHE A 124 -5.69 -3.42 -3.53
N THR A 125 -6.64 -2.62 -4.03
CA THR A 125 -6.82 -1.23 -3.62
C THR A 125 -8.28 -0.95 -3.26
N PRO A 126 -8.55 0.09 -2.45
CA PRO A 126 -9.91 0.53 -2.15
C PRO A 126 -10.71 0.90 -3.41
N GLU A 127 -10.10 1.57 -4.37
CA GLU A 127 -10.75 1.96 -5.64
C GLU A 127 -11.21 0.72 -6.41
N ALA A 128 -10.37 -0.32 -6.45
CA ALA A 128 -10.75 -1.59 -7.04
C ALA A 128 -11.96 -2.20 -6.32
N LEU A 129 -11.99 -2.19 -4.99
CA LEU A 129 -13.14 -2.64 -4.20
C LEU A 129 -14.42 -1.85 -4.51
N TYR A 130 -14.36 -0.51 -4.48
CA TYR A 130 -15.52 0.35 -4.71
C TYR A 130 -16.03 0.29 -6.15
N SER A 131 -15.19 -0.08 -7.10
CA SER A 131 -15.59 -0.29 -8.50
C SER A 131 -16.41 -1.56 -8.75
N LEU A 132 -16.44 -2.50 -7.78
CA LEU A 132 -17.13 -3.78 -7.96
C LEU A 132 -18.65 -3.64 -7.85
N THR A 133 -19.35 -4.26 -8.80
CA THR A 133 -20.80 -4.44 -8.69
C THR A 133 -21.14 -5.46 -7.60
N PRO A 134 -22.36 -5.43 -7.01
CA PRO A 134 -22.79 -6.43 -6.03
C PRO A 134 -22.65 -7.85 -6.56
N GLN A 135 -23.03 -8.05 -7.82
CA GLN A 135 -22.95 -9.34 -8.51
C GLN A 135 -21.51 -9.84 -8.62
N THR A 136 -20.55 -8.95 -8.88
CA THR A 136 -19.14 -9.32 -8.96
C THR A 136 -18.59 -9.73 -7.59
N LEU A 137 -18.99 -9.01 -6.55
CA LEU A 137 -18.57 -9.28 -5.17
C LEU A 137 -19.13 -10.62 -4.65
N GLU A 138 -20.39 -10.93 -4.97
CA GLU A 138 -21.02 -12.21 -4.66
C GLU A 138 -20.33 -13.40 -5.36
N ALA A 139 -19.75 -13.17 -6.54
CA ALA A 139 -19.03 -14.19 -7.30
C ALA A 139 -17.63 -14.52 -6.75
N LEU A 140 -17.11 -13.74 -5.78
CA LEU A 140 -15.78 -13.96 -5.19
C LEU A 140 -15.74 -15.10 -4.15
N GLU A 141 -16.86 -15.80 -3.95
CA GLU A 141 -17.00 -16.91 -2.98
C GLU A 141 -16.48 -16.58 -1.57
N LEU A 142 -16.59 -15.30 -1.18
CA LEU A 142 -16.16 -14.82 0.14
C LEU A 142 -17.06 -15.40 1.24
N PRO A 143 -16.54 -15.53 2.49
CA PRO A 143 -17.38 -15.91 3.61
C PRO A 143 -18.59 -14.97 3.74
N PRO A 144 -19.79 -15.48 4.10
CA PRO A 144 -21.02 -14.67 4.13
C PRO A 144 -20.91 -13.41 4.99
N SER A 145 -20.17 -13.48 6.11
CA SER A 145 -19.92 -12.34 7.00
C SER A 145 -19.01 -11.28 6.38
N THR A 146 -18.01 -11.69 5.59
CA THR A 146 -17.15 -10.77 4.83
C THR A 146 -17.95 -10.12 3.71
N LEU A 147 -18.71 -10.91 2.94
CA LEU A 147 -19.52 -10.42 1.84
C LEU A 147 -20.55 -9.38 2.29
N ALA A 148 -21.31 -9.66 3.35
CA ALA A 148 -22.28 -8.72 3.91
C ALA A 148 -21.63 -7.40 4.32
N ARG A 149 -20.43 -7.46 4.93
CA ARG A 149 -19.67 -6.27 5.32
C ARG A 149 -19.22 -5.45 4.11
N LEU A 150 -18.67 -6.10 3.09
CA LEU A 150 -18.18 -5.42 1.89
C LEU A 150 -19.33 -4.80 1.07
N LEU A 151 -20.50 -5.46 1.02
CA LEU A 151 -21.71 -4.88 0.42
C LEU A 151 -22.14 -3.59 1.15
N SER A 152 -22.16 -3.62 2.49
CA SER A 152 -22.48 -2.41 3.27
C SER A 152 -21.45 -1.30 3.10
N LEU A 153 -20.15 -1.63 3.06
CA LEU A 153 -19.07 -0.65 2.91
C LEU A 153 -19.10 0.04 1.54
N ARG A 154 -19.40 -0.70 0.46
CA ARG A 154 -19.48 -0.12 -0.88
C ARG A 154 -20.60 0.90 -1.01
N ASP A 155 -21.71 0.68 -0.32
CA ASP A 155 -22.88 1.57 -0.39
C ASP A 155 -22.69 2.84 0.47
N GLN A 156 -21.57 2.97 1.19
CA GLN A 156 -21.16 4.20 1.87
C GLN A 156 -20.32 5.08 0.94
N PRO A 157 -20.47 6.42 0.99
CA PRO A 157 -19.59 7.32 0.24
C PRO A 157 -18.14 7.17 0.76
N PRO A 158 -17.12 7.24 -0.13
CA PRO A 158 -15.74 7.30 0.32
C PRO A 158 -15.56 8.57 1.19
N SER A 159 -15.07 8.39 2.41
CA SER A 159 -14.77 9.48 3.35
C SER A 159 -13.59 10.32 2.89
#